data_AF-A0A524NK85-F1
#
_entry.id   AF-A0A524NK85-F1
#
_cell.length_a   1.000
_cell.length_b   1.000
_cell.length_c   1.000
_cell.angle_alpha   90.00
_cell.angle_beta   90.00
_cell.angle_gamma   90.00
#
_symmetry.space_group_name_H-M   'P 1'
#
loop_
_entity.id
_entity.type
_entity.pdbx_description
1 polymer ?
#
loop_
_entity_poly.entity_id
_entity_poly.type
_entity_poly.pdbx_seq_one_letter_code
_entity_poly.pdbx_strand_id
1 'polypeptide(L)' 'MTPFTETLRDVLQTASRLVPWPTEPGLRVVGDPGRESPVLVTGNYDLTVRRLLRALVDVDAWVVVASSAGINVWCAASG' A
#
# COMPACT_ATOMS: atom_id res chain seq x y z
N MET A 1 14.18 9.07 -4.42
CA MET A 1 14.56 8.38 -3.15
C MET A 1 15.33 7.13 -3.50
N THR A 2 16.46 6.87 -2.86
CA THR A 2 17.40 5.80 -3.24
C THR A 2 16.81 4.40 -2.99
N PRO A 3 17.02 3.43 -3.90
CA PRO A 3 16.47 2.07 -3.78
C PRO A 3 16.91 1.36 -2.48
N PHE A 4 18.08 1.70 -1.95
CA PHE A 4 18.62 1.14 -0.70
C PHE A 4 17.75 1.40 0.54
N THR A 5 17.17 2.61 0.68
CA THR A 5 16.39 2.99 1.88
C THR A 5 15.04 2.28 1.93
N GLU A 6 14.43 2.02 0.77
CA GLU A 6 13.18 1.26 0.65
C GLU A 6 13.37 -0.21 1.05
N THR A 7 14.51 -0.81 0.70
CA THR A 7 14.80 -2.21 1.04
C THR A 7 14.98 -2.41 2.54
N LEU A 8 15.70 -1.52 3.23
CA LEU A 8 15.86 -1.61 4.69
C LEU A 8 14.53 -1.43 5.42
N ARG A 9 13.71 -0.45 5.00
CA ARG A 9 12.37 -0.24 5.54
C ARG A 9 11.47 -1.46 5.30
N ASP A 10 11.53 -2.07 4.12
CA ASP A 10 10.78 -3.28 3.82
C ASP A 10 11.16 -4.45 4.73
N VAL A 11 12.46 -4.67 4.92
CA VAL A 11 12.97 -5.72 5.79
C VAL A 11 12.53 -5.45 7.24
N LEU A 12 12.68 -4.21 7.71
CA LEU A 12 12.26 -3.81 9.05
C LEU A 12 10.76 -4.05 9.26
N GLN A 13 9.90 -3.49 8.42
CA GLN A 13 8.45 -3.61 8.54
C GLN A 13 7.97 -5.06 8.38
N THR A 14 8.65 -5.86 7.56
CA THR A 14 8.37 -7.30 7.43
C THR A 14 8.73 -8.04 8.72
N ALA A 15 9.88 -7.74 9.33
CA ALA A 15 10.32 -8.35 10.59
C ALA A 15 9.44 -7.92 11.78
N SER A 16 9.00 -6.65 11.81
CA SER A 16 8.13 -6.08 12.84
C SER A 16 6.66 -6.03 12.44
N ARG A 17 6.17 -7.02 11.68
CA ARG A 17 4.80 -7.06 11.11
C ARG A 17 3.65 -7.08 12.13
N LEU A 18 3.96 -7.32 13.40
CA LEU A 18 2.99 -7.29 14.51
C LEU A 18 2.75 -5.88 15.04
N VAL A 19 3.62 -4.93 14.72
CA VAL A 19 3.47 -3.52 15.07
C VAL A 19 2.74 -2.79 13.94
N PRO A 20 1.81 -1.86 14.23
CA PRO A 20 1.19 -1.05 13.20
C PRO A 20 2.16 -0.07 12.51
N TRP A 21 2.11 0.01 11.18
CA TRP A 21 2.87 0.99 10.39
C TRP A 21 1.94 1.69 9.40
N PRO A 22 1.19 2.71 9.84
CA PRO A 22 0.22 3.39 8.98
C PRO A 22 0.90 4.28 7.93
N THR A 23 0.27 4.37 6.77
CA THR A 23 0.45 5.46 5.79
C THR A 23 -0.85 6.24 5.67
N GLU A 24 -0.79 7.41 5.01
CA GLU A 24 -1.96 8.29 4.87
C GLU A 24 -3.08 7.59 4.07
N PRO A 25 -4.30 7.50 4.61
CA PRO A 25 -5.46 7.04 3.86
C PRO A 25 -5.79 7.97 2.69
N GLY A 26 -6.53 7.45 1.71
CA GLY A 26 -7.02 8.24 0.58
C GLY A 26 -6.74 7.61 -0.78
N LEU A 27 -7.14 8.35 -1.81
CA LEU A 27 -7.01 7.94 -3.20
C LEU A 27 -5.58 8.21 -3.71
N ARG A 28 -4.97 7.21 -4.34
CA ARG A 28 -3.69 7.30 -5.04
C ARG A 28 -3.91 7.02 -6.51
N VAL A 29 -3.19 7.77 -7.35
CA VAL A 29 -3.18 7.65 -8.80
C VAL A 29 -1.95 6.86 -9.21
N VAL A 30 -2.13 5.83 -10.04
CA VAL A 30 -1.03 5.06 -10.64
C VAL A 30 -1.18 5.08 -12.15
N GLY A 31 -0.11 5.45 -12.85
CA GLY A 31 -0.16 5.70 -14.30
C GLY A 31 -1.02 6.92 -14.65
N ASP A 32 -1.81 6.81 -15.71
CA ASP A 32 -2.80 7.79 -16.17
C ASP A 32 -4.21 7.17 -16.22
N PRO A 33 -4.83 6.90 -15.05
CA PRO A 33 -6.09 6.17 -14.99
C PRO A 33 -7.28 7.00 -15.47
N GLY A 34 -8.08 6.38 -16.33
CA GLY A 34 -9.34 6.92 -16.84
C GLY A 34 -10.56 6.46 -16.05
N ARG A 35 -11.75 6.76 -16.58
CA ARG A 35 -13.04 6.36 -15.97
C ARG A 35 -13.26 4.84 -15.93
N GLU A 36 -12.73 4.13 -16.92
CA GLU A 36 -12.86 2.67 -17.05
C GLU A 36 -11.70 1.91 -16.37
N SER A 37 -10.72 2.63 -15.83
CA SER A 37 -9.58 2.01 -15.15
C SER A 37 -10.00 1.30 -13.86
N PRO A 38 -9.35 0.17 -13.52
CA PRO A 38 -9.67 -0.58 -12.32
C PRO A 38 -9.47 0.27 -11.05
N VAL A 39 -10.32 0.01 -10.06
CA VAL A 39 -10.19 0.55 -8.70
C VAL A 39 -9.74 -0.57 -7.78
N LEU A 40 -8.55 -0.43 -7.22
CA LEU A 40 -7.97 -1.37 -6.26
C LEU A 40 -8.12 -0.83 -4.84
N VAL A 41 -8.59 -1.64 -3.91
CA VAL A 41 -8.78 -1.24 -2.51
C VAL A 41 -7.77 -1.99 -1.64
N THR A 42 -7.12 -1.27 -0.72
CA THR A 42 -6.19 -1.83 0.28
C THR A 42 -6.36 -1.14 1.63
N GLY A 43 -5.84 -1.76 2.69
CA GLY A 43 -5.63 -1.09 3.99
C GLY A 43 -4.40 -0.17 3.98
N ASN A 44 -4.27 0.67 5.01
CA ASN A 44 -3.22 1.68 5.13
C ASN A 44 -1.93 1.18 5.81
N TYR A 45 -1.61 -0.10 5.71
CA TYR A 45 -0.29 -0.61 6.11
C TYR A 45 0.77 -0.23 5.08
N ASP A 46 1.74 0.60 5.49
CA ASP A 46 2.75 1.23 4.61
C ASP A 46 3.47 0.23 3.70
N LEU A 47 3.89 -0.91 4.25
CA LEU A 47 4.55 -1.97 3.48
C LEU A 47 3.66 -2.50 2.34
N THR A 48 2.38 -2.76 2.65
CA THR A 48 1.40 -3.26 1.67
C THR A 48 1.20 -2.22 0.56
N VAL A 49 1.00 -0.96 0.93
CA VAL A 49 0.79 0.12 -0.05
C VAL A 49 2.01 0.27 -0.96
N ARG A 50 3.23 0.33 -0.42
CA ARG A 50 4.45 0.46 -1.22
C ARG A 50 4.70 -0.75 -2.12
N ARG A 51 4.34 -1.97 -1.69
CA ARG A 51 4.44 -3.17 -2.54
C ARG A 51 3.39 -3.18 -3.65
N LEU A 52 2.15 -2.78 -3.35
CA LEU A 52 1.09 -2.66 -4.34
C LEU A 52 1.47 -1.64 -5.43
N LEU A 53 1.89 -0.43 -5.03
CA LEU A 53 2.28 0.61 -6.00
C LEU A 53 3.46 0.17 -6.88
N ARG A 54 4.44 -0.55 -6.33
CA ARG A 54 5.56 -1.12 -7.10
C ARG A 54 5.12 -2.19 -8.10
N ALA A 55 4.12 -2.99 -7.76
CA ALA A 55 3.58 -4.01 -8.65
C ALA A 55 2.74 -3.43 -9.80
N LEU A 56 2.34 -2.15 -9.71
CA LEU A 56 1.48 -1.46 -10.68
C LEU A 56 2.25 -0.51 -11.60
N VAL A 57 3.58 -0.63 -11.73
CA VAL A 57 4.43 0.36 -12.41
C VAL A 57 4.04 0.64 -13.87
N ASP A 58 3.34 -0.30 -14.51
CA ASP A 58 2.84 -0.21 -15.90
C ASP A 58 1.30 -0.43 -15.98
N VAL A 59 0.58 -0.09 -14.91
CA VAL A 59 -0.89 -0.26 -14.83
C VAL A 59 -1.56 1.07 -14.50
N ASP A 60 -2.48 1.49 -15.37
CA ASP A 60 -3.35 2.64 -15.11
C ASP A 60 -4.47 2.25 -14.15
N ALA A 61 -4.32 2.61 -12.86
CA ALA A 61 -5.27 2.23 -11.82
C ALA A 61 -5.50 3.33 -10.78
N TRP A 62 -6.71 3.31 -10.22
CA TRP A 62 -7.05 4.03 -9.01
C TRP A 62 -6.77 3.13 -7.80
N VAL A 63 -6.06 3.62 -6.79
CA VAL A 63 -5.81 2.87 -5.55
C VAL A 63 -6.44 3.58 -4.36
N VAL A 64 -7.46 2.98 -3.76
CA VAL A 64 -8.10 3.47 -2.53
C VAL A 64 -7.41 2.85 -1.33
N VAL A 65 -6.74 3.67 -0.53
CA VAL A 65 -6.13 3.26 0.73
C VAL A 65 -7.09 3.60 1.87
N ALA A 66 -7.80 2.58 2.36
CA ALA A 66 -8.70 2.71 3.50
C ALA A 66 -7.91 2.61 4.81
N SER A 67 -8.38 3.30 5.85
CA SER A 67 -7.77 3.14 7.19
C SER A 67 -7.98 1.71 7.68
N SER A 68 -6.87 1.04 7.99
CA SER A 68 -6.81 -0.28 8.64
C SER A 68 -5.98 -0.19 9.92
N ALA A 69 -5.92 0.98 10.56
CA ALA A 69 -5.07 1.25 11.72
C ALA A 69 -3.58 0.91 11.54
N GLY A 70 -3.08 0.84 10.30
CA GLY A 70 -1.69 0.48 10.00
C GLY A 70 -1.37 -1.01 10.09
N ILE A 71 -2.36 -1.90 10.14
CA ILE A 71 -2.19 -3.36 10.06
C ILE A 71 -2.58 -3.91 8.68
N ASN A 72 -2.10 -5.11 8.35
CA ASN A 72 -2.32 -5.73 7.05
C ASN A 72 -3.82 -6.06 6.79
N VAL A 73 -4.18 -6.18 5.51
CA VAL A 73 -5.58 -6.36 5.08
C VAL A 73 -6.23 -7.63 5.62
N TRP A 74 -5.47 -8.72 5.78
CA TRP A 74 -6.00 -9.97 6.33
C TRP A 74 -6.47 -9.76 7.76
N CYS A 75 -5.60 -9.22 8.61
CA CYS A 75 -5.92 -8.98 10.02
C CYS A 75 -7.04 -7.94 10.18
N ALA A 76 -7.03 -6.90 9.35
CA ALA A 76 -8.04 -5.85 9.39
C ALA A 76 -9.44 -6.34 8.94
N ALA A 77 -9.51 -7.35 8.07
CA ALA A 77 -10.77 -7.88 7.57
C ALA A 77 -11.56 -8.69 8.62
N SER A 78 -10.87 -9.22 9.65
CA SER A 78 -11.48 -10.08 10.67
C SER A 78 -12.15 -9.33 11.85
N GLY A 79 -11.92 -8.02 12.00
CA GLY A 79 -12.43 -7.22 13.14
C GLY A 79 -11.52 -7.24 14.35
#